data_AF-A0A560Q5V5-F1
#
_entry.id   AF-A0A560Q5V5-F1
#
_cell.length_a   1.000
_cell.length_b   1.000
_cell.length_c   1.000
_cell.angle_alpha   90.00
_cell.angle_beta   90.00
_cell.angle_gamma   90.00
#
_symmetry.space_group_name_H-M   'P 1'
#
loop_
_entity.id
_entity.type
_entity.pdbx_description
1 polymer ?
#
loop_
_entity_poly.entity_id
_entity_poly.type
_entity_poly.pdbx_seq_one_letter_code
_entity_poly.pdbx_strand_id
1 'polypeptide(L)' 'MITRRFATVEPVFGNLRHNKRLDRFSLRGRERVDGQWKLYCITHNIEKLSHRGAWS' A
#
# COMPACT_ATOMS: atom_id res chain seq x y z
N MET A 1 -12.17 17.82 -4.18
CA MET A 1 -12.25 16.36 -3.92
C MET A 1 -11.04 15.58 -4.45
N ILE A 2 -10.55 15.86 -5.67
CA ILE A 2 -9.39 15.19 -6.27
C ILE A 2 -8.11 15.36 -5.41
N THR A 3 -7.82 16.57 -4.95
CA THR A 3 -6.62 16.88 -4.13
C THR A 3 -6.51 16.05 -2.85
N ARG A 4 -7.64 15.77 -2.18
CA ARG A 4 -7.67 15.01 -0.92
C ARG A 4 -7.39 13.52 -1.15
N ARG A 5 -7.85 12.97 -2.28
CA ARG A 5 -7.50 11.60 -2.69
C ARG A 5 -6.02 11.49 -3.03
N PHE A 6 -5.46 12.43 -3.79
CA PHE A 6 -4.02 12.47 -4.06
C PHE A 6 -3.19 12.46 -2.76
N ALA A 7 -3.53 13.33 -1.80
CA ALA A 7 -2.85 13.38 -0.50
C ALA A 7 -2.96 12.07 0.31
N THR A 8 -4.02 11.28 0.11
CA THR A 8 -4.23 10.01 0.82
C THR A 8 -3.52 8.84 0.14
N VAL A 9 -3.31 8.94 -1.18
CA VAL A 9 -2.79 7.88 -2.03
C VAL A 9 -1.25 7.93 -2.14
N GLU A 10 -0.67 9.13 -2.18
CA GLU A 10 0.78 9.35 -2.14
C GLU A 10 1.51 8.59 -1.00
N PRO A 11 1.06 8.62 0.27
CA PRO A 11 1.74 7.89 1.34
C PRO A 11 1.62 6.36 1.21
N VAL A 12 0.60 5.85 0.52
CA VAL A 12 0.48 4.42 0.22
C VAL A 12 1.57 4.03 -0.77
N PHE A 13 1.69 4.74 -1.90
CA PHE A 13 2.73 4.48 -2.89
C PHE A 13 4.15 4.70 -2.33
N GLY A 14 4.34 5.72 -1.50
CA GLY A 14 5.60 5.99 -0.81
C GLY A 14 6.04 4.82 0.07
N ASN A 15 5.15 4.31 0.94
CA ASN A 15 5.42 3.16 1.81
C ASN A 15 5.69 1.89 0.97
N LEU A 16 4.88 1.64 -0.06
CA LEU A 16 5.02 0.46 -0.91
C LEU A 16 6.37 0.41 -1.64
N ARG A 17 6.83 1.54 -2.20
CA ARG A 17 8.12 1.62 -2.89
C ARG A 17 9.30 1.57 -1.93
N HIS A 18 9.32 2.44 -0.92
CA HIS A 18 10.53 2.62 -0.10
C HIS A 18 10.66 1.55 0.99
N ASN A 19 9.57 1.21 1.69
CA ASN A 19 9.64 0.29 2.83
C ASN A 19 9.32 -1.16 2.42
N LYS A 20 8.40 -1.34 1.47
CA LYS A 20 7.98 -2.68 1.01
C LYS A 20 8.65 -3.11 -0.31
N ARG A 21 9.49 -2.25 -0.90
CA ARG A 21 10.32 -2.53 -2.09
C ARG A 21 9.51 -3.01 -3.32
N LEU A 22 8.27 -2.54 -3.44
CA LEU A 22 7.42 -2.79 -4.61
C LEU A 22 7.66 -1.71 -5.68
N ASP A 23 8.81 -1.74 -6.32
CA ASP A 23 9.13 -0.83 -7.43
C ASP A 23 8.42 -1.23 -8.74
N ARG A 24 8.15 -2.54 -8.89
CA ARG A 24 7.45 -3.14 -10.03
C ARG A 24 6.66 -4.36 -9.59
N PHE A 25 5.58 -4.66 -10.30
CA PHE A 25 4.91 -5.95 -10.15
C PHE A 25 5.83 -7.07 -10.64
N SER A 26 5.98 -8.11 -9.81
CA SER A 26 6.81 -9.28 -10.12
C SER A 26 6.03 -10.38 -10.82
N LEU A 27 4.70 -10.39 -10.65
CA LEU A 27 3.81 -11.33 -11.33
C LEU A 27 3.38 -10.81 -12.70
N ARG A 28 3.02 -11.73 -13.59
CA ARG A 28 2.48 -11.43 -14.93
C ARG A 28 1.05 -11.94 -15.04
N GLY A 29 0.23 -11.20 -15.79
CA GLY A 29 -1.21 -11.45 -15.92
C GLY A 29 -2.02 -10.68 -14.88
N ARG A 30 -3.15 -10.12 -15.32
CA ARG A 30 -3.95 -9.17 -14.53
C ARG A 30 -4.43 -9.74 -13.20
N GLU A 31 -4.89 -10.99 -13.18
CA GLU A 31 -5.36 -11.68 -11.97
C GLU A 31 -4.26 -11.79 -10.91
N ARG A 32 -3.06 -12.23 -11.31
CA ARG A 32 -1.93 -12.41 -10.38
C ARG A 32 -1.44 -11.07 -9.85
N VAL A 33 -1.35 -10.06 -10.72
CA VAL A 33 -0.98 -8.69 -10.34
C VAL A 33 -2.01 -8.09 -9.38
N ASP A 34 -3.31 -8.32 -9.58
CA ASP A 34 -4.36 -7.86 -8.69
C ASP A 34 -4.25 -8.52 -7.29
N GLY A 35 -3.98 -9.82 -7.25
CA GLY A 35 -3.69 -10.53 -5.99
C GLY A 35 -2.46 -9.94 -5.28
N GLN A 36 -1.36 -9.73 -6.00
CA GLN A 36 -0.16 -9.07 -5.48
C GLN A 36 -0.49 -7.69 -4.90
N TRP A 37 -1.20 -6.86 -5.66
CA TRP A 37 -1.59 -5.51 -5.23
C TRP A 37 -2.42 -5.51 -3.95
N LYS A 38 -3.41 -6.40 -3.85
CA LYS A 38 -4.28 -6.53 -2.66
C LYS A 38 -3.49 -6.95 -1.42
N LEU A 39 -2.56 -7.90 -1.55
CA LEU A 39 -1.71 -8.31 -0.43
C LEU A 39 -0.87 -7.15 0.10
N TYR A 40 -0.24 -6.38 -0.77
CA TYR A 40 0.52 -5.18 -0.39
C TYR A 40 -0.37 -4.12 0.27
N CYS A 41 -1.60 -3.91 -0.21
CA CYS A 41 -2.57 -3.02 0.42
C CYS A 41 -2.94 -3.49 1.84
N ILE A 42 -3.13 -4.80 2.04
CA ILE A 42 -3.42 -5.37 3.36
C ILE A 42 -2.25 -5.14 4.31
N THR A 43 -1.01 -5.42 3.88
CA THR A 43 0.19 -5.16 4.68
C THR A 43 0.29 -3.69 5.10
N HIS A 44 0.06 -2.77 4.16
CA HIS A 44 0.04 -1.33 4.46
C HIS A 44 -1.05 -0.97 5.49
N ASN A 45 -2.26 -1.52 5.35
CA ASN A 45 -3.37 -1.23 6.26
C ASN A 45 -3.13 -1.77 7.68
N ILE A 46 -2.54 -2.97 7.80
CA ILE A 46 -2.17 -3.56 9.11
C ILE A 46 -1.12 -2.71 9.80
N GLU A 47 -0.07 -2.29 9.10
CA GLU A 47 0.95 -1.38 9.64
C GLU A 47 0.32 -0.07 10.14
N LYS A 48 -0.59 0.49 9.36
CA LYS A 48 -1.34 1.69 9.74
C LYS A 48 -2.20 1.46 11.00
N LEU A 49 -2.81 0.28 11.17
CA LEU A 49 -3.57 -0.07 12.37
C LEU A 49 -2.65 -0.26 13.59
N SER A 50 -1.55 -0.97 13.43
CA SER A 50 -0.56 -1.20 14.49
C SER A 50 0.00 0.11 15.03
N HIS A 51 0.36 1.05 14.17
CA HIS A 51 0.87 2.37 14.59
C HIS A 51 -0.22 3.26 15.22
N ARG A 52 -1.51 3.00 14.94
CA ARG A 52 -2.62 3.71 15.58
C ARG A 52 -2.95 3.16 16.98
N GLY A 53 -2.68 1.89 17.24
CA GLY A 53 -2.90 1.24 18.54
C GLY A 53 -1.74 1.38 19.53
N ALA A 54 -0.57 1.87 19.10
CA ALA A 54 0.61 2.03 19.97
C ALA A 54 0.53 3.22 20.95
N TRP A 55 -0.58 3.95 20.98
CA TRP A 55 -0.81 5.13 21.84
C TRP A 55 -2.10 5.01 22.68
N SER A 56 -2.58 3.78 22.92
CA SER A 56 -3.67 3.49 23.89
C SER A 56 -3.12 2.82 25.12
#